data_AF-A0A1S3SBW8-F1
#
_entry.id   AF-A0A1S3SBW8-F1
#
_cell.length_a   1.000
_cell.length_b   1.000
_cell.length_c   1.000
_cell.angle_alpha   90.00
_cell.angle_beta   90.00
_cell.angle_gamma   90.00
#
_symmetry.space_group_name_H-M   'P 1'
#
loop_
_entity.id
_entity.type
_entity.pdbx_description
1 polymer ?
#
loop_
_entity_poly.entity_id
_entity_poly.type
_entity_poly.pdbx_seq_one_letter_code
_entity_poly.pdbx_strand_id
1 'polypeptide(L)'
;MGRDFAEICSDYMASTIGYYNMGGMPSRSLTDDICAVCGQKILVDVDEEGIIEDTYQLSCNHIFHEFCIRGWCIVGKKQTCPYCNEKVDLKRMMNNPWERTHVLYGQLLDWLRYLVAWQPIIIGIVHGINFTLGLE
;
A
#
# COMPACT_ATOMS: atom_id res chain seq x y z
N MET A 1 -12.01 -9.84 23.85
CA MET A 1 -11.97 -8.66 22.95
C MET A 1 -13.03 -8.88 21.90
N GLY A 2 -14.04 -8.01 21.81
CA GLY A 2 -15.12 -8.15 20.83
C GLY A 2 -14.60 -8.03 19.41
N ARG A 3 -15.22 -8.73 18.45
CA ARG A 3 -14.93 -8.55 17.02
C ARG A 3 -15.30 -7.11 16.65
N ASP A 4 -14.40 -6.42 15.96
CA ASP A 4 -14.67 -5.05 15.50
C ASP A 4 -15.75 -5.09 14.41
N PHE A 5 -16.59 -4.05 14.34
CA PHE A 5 -17.66 -3.96 13.34
C PHE A 5 -17.14 -4.13 11.90
N ALA A 6 -15.95 -3.60 11.61
CA ALA A 6 -15.31 -3.74 10.30
C ALA A 6 -15.00 -5.19 9.93
N GLU A 7 -14.61 -6.03 10.90
CA GLU A 7 -14.39 -7.47 10.68
C GLU A 7 -15.72 -8.15 10.31
N ILE A 8 -16.78 -7.88 11.07
CA ILE A 8 -18.11 -8.47 10.85
C ILE A 8 -18.67 -8.07 9.48
N CYS A 9 -18.57 -6.79 9.11
CA CYS A 9 -19.00 -6.32 7.81
C CYS A 9 -18.21 -6.97 6.67
N SER A 10 -16.88 -7.09 6.82
CA SER A 10 -16.03 -7.74 5.81
C SER A 10 -16.42 -9.21 5.61
N ASP A 11 -16.69 -9.92 6.70
CA ASP A 11 -17.15 -11.32 6.67
C ASP A 11 -18.51 -11.46 5.98
N TYR A 12 -19.45 -10.57 6.28
CA TYR A 12 -20.77 -10.57 5.65
C TYR A 12 -20.69 -10.28 4.14
N MET A 13 -19.90 -9.28 3.74
CA MET A 13 -19.72 -8.95 2.32
C MET A 13 -19.09 -10.11 1.55
N ALA A 14 -17.98 -10.67 2.07
CA ALA A 14 -17.28 -11.77 1.38
C ALA A 14 -18.13 -13.05 1.31
N SER A 15 -18.87 -13.38 2.37
CA SER A 15 -19.78 -14.55 2.36
C SER A 15 -20.97 -14.36 1.43
N THR A 16 -21.46 -13.13 1.24
CA THR A 16 -22.55 -12.82 0.30
C THR A 16 -22.16 -13.11 -1.16
N ILE A 17 -20.89 -12.94 -1.52
CA ILE A 17 -20.41 -13.22 -2.89
C ILE A 17 -20.34 -14.74 -3.14
N GLY A 18 -20.07 -15.52 -2.09
CA GLY A 18 -20.16 -16.98 -2.11
C GLY A 18 -18.87 -17.73 -2.43
N TYR A 19 -17.76 -17.03 -2.67
CA TYR A 19 -16.43 -17.64 -2.81
C TYR A 19 -15.67 -17.79 -1.49
N TYR A 20 -16.12 -17.11 -0.42
CA TYR A 20 -15.58 -17.25 0.94
C TYR A 20 -16.64 -17.82 1.88
N ASN A 21 -16.22 -18.72 2.77
CA ASN A 21 -17.04 -19.20 3.89
C ASN A 21 -16.15 -19.45 5.12
N MET A 22 -16.60 -18.97 6.29
CA MET A 22 -15.96 -19.22 7.59
C MET A 22 -15.92 -20.71 7.98
N GLY A 23 -16.90 -21.49 7.54
CA GLY A 23 -17.20 -22.81 8.09
C GLY A 23 -16.86 -24.01 7.19
N GLY A 24 -16.24 -23.80 6.02
CA GLY A 24 -15.91 -24.92 5.12
C GLY A 24 -15.93 -24.54 3.64
N MET A 25 -16.47 -25.43 2.80
CA MET A 25 -16.41 -25.30 1.35
C MET A 25 -17.17 -24.06 0.84
N PRO A 26 -16.59 -23.31 -0.11
CA PRO A 26 -17.25 -22.18 -0.74
C PRO A 26 -18.46 -22.65 -1.55
N SER A 27 -19.50 -21.81 -1.60
CA SER A 27 -20.71 -22.09 -2.37
C SER A 27 -20.52 -22.03 -3.88
N ARG A 28 -19.41 -21.41 -4.32
CA ARG A 28 -19.03 -21.23 -5.72
C ARG A 28 -17.57 -21.64 -5.94
N SER A 29 -17.30 -22.30 -7.05
CA SER A 29 -15.95 -22.55 -7.53
C SER A 29 -15.35 -21.27 -8.09
N LEU A 30 -14.15 -20.92 -7.65
CA LEU A 30 -13.42 -19.77 -8.16
C LEU A 30 -12.83 -20.10 -9.54
N THR A 31 -12.98 -19.20 -10.51
CA THR A 31 -12.23 -19.22 -11.78
C THR A 31 -11.07 -18.23 -11.68
N ASP A 32 -9.98 -18.51 -12.40
CA ASP A 32 -8.73 -17.73 -12.29
C ASP A 32 -8.89 -16.26 -12.73
N ASP A 33 -9.94 -15.94 -13.51
CA ASP A 33 -10.25 -14.60 -14.00
C ASP A 33 -11.18 -13.80 -13.09
N ILE A 34 -11.59 -14.31 -11.91
CA ILE A 34 -12.53 -13.65 -11.01
C ILE A 34 -11.89 -13.42 -9.63
N CYS A 35 -11.97 -12.20 -9.12
CA CYS A 35 -11.53 -11.88 -7.77
C CYS A 35 -12.55 -12.39 -6.74
N ALA A 36 -12.13 -13.28 -5.84
CA ALA A 36 -13.04 -13.89 -4.85
C ALA A 36 -13.61 -12.89 -3.81
N VAL A 37 -12.99 -11.71 -3.68
CA VAL A 37 -13.35 -10.69 -2.67
C VAL A 37 -14.43 -9.73 -3.17
N CYS A 38 -14.46 -9.40 -4.47
CA CYS A 38 -15.46 -8.50 -5.06
C CYS A 38 -16.38 -9.19 -6.09
N GLY A 39 -16.02 -10.40 -6.54
CA GLY A 39 -16.77 -11.17 -7.53
C GLY A 39 -16.68 -10.61 -8.96
N GLN A 40 -15.77 -9.67 -9.23
CA GLN A 40 -15.57 -9.05 -10.54
C GLN A 40 -14.38 -9.67 -11.27
N LYS A 41 -14.34 -9.47 -12.60
CA LYS A 41 -13.25 -9.98 -13.44
C LYS A 41 -11.94 -9.26 -13.17
N ILE A 42 -10.86 -10.00 -13.20
CA ILE A 42 -9.49 -9.52 -13.17
C ILE A 42 -9.10 -9.25 -14.62
N LEU A 43 -8.92 -7.98 -14.97
CA LEU A 43 -8.69 -7.54 -16.36
C LEU A 43 -7.20 -7.35 -16.69
N VAL A 44 -6.35 -7.37 -15.66
CA VAL A 44 -4.92 -7.06 -15.73
C VAL A 44 -4.17 -8.29 -15.24
N ASP A 45 -3.19 -8.75 -16.01
CA ASP A 45 -2.37 -9.89 -15.63
C ASP A 45 -1.38 -9.53 -14.52
N VAL A 46 -0.91 -10.56 -13.81
CA VAL A 46 0.16 -10.42 -12.82
C VAL A 46 1.41 -9.92 -13.57
N ASP A 47 1.95 -8.77 -13.18
CA ASP A 47 3.09 -8.04 -13.77
C ASP A 47 2.76 -6.95 -14.81
N GLU A 48 1.48 -6.69 -15.11
CA GLU A 48 1.06 -5.50 -15.88
C GLU A 48 0.51 -4.40 -14.97
N GLU A 49 0.85 -3.13 -15.26
CA GLU A 49 0.25 -1.98 -14.58
C GLU A 49 -1.18 -1.76 -15.09
N GLY A 50 -2.14 -1.85 -14.18
CA GLY A 50 -3.55 -1.65 -14.46
C GLY A 50 -3.90 -0.17 -14.58
N ILE A 51 -4.80 0.15 -15.52
CA ILE A 51 -5.34 1.52 -15.64
C ILE A 51 -6.21 1.90 -14.44
N ILE A 52 -6.89 0.91 -13.83
CA ILE A 52 -7.85 1.10 -12.74
C ILE A 52 -7.28 0.59 -11.42
N GLU A 53 -6.83 -0.66 -11.40
CA GLU A 53 -6.16 -1.29 -10.25
C GLU A 53 -5.25 -2.42 -10.71
N ASP A 54 -4.15 -2.62 -9.99
CA ASP A 54 -3.19 -3.69 -10.23
C ASP A 54 -3.69 -5.03 -9.69
N THR A 55 -3.09 -6.10 -10.19
CA THR A 55 -3.38 -7.47 -9.78
C THR A 55 -2.28 -7.99 -8.87
N TYR A 56 -2.67 -8.63 -7.76
CA TYR A 56 -1.74 -9.18 -6.79
C TYR A 56 -1.93 -10.69 -6.65
N GLN A 57 -0.84 -11.43 -6.86
CA GLN A 57 -0.78 -12.87 -6.65
C GLN A 57 -0.25 -13.22 -5.25
N LEU A 58 -1.02 -14.01 -4.50
CA LEU A 58 -0.61 -14.55 -3.21
C LEU A 58 0.38 -15.71 -3.37
N SER A 59 1.06 -16.09 -2.28
CA SER A 59 1.92 -17.29 -2.22
C SER A 59 1.18 -18.59 -2.51
N CYS A 60 -0.14 -18.61 -2.26
CA CYS A 60 -1.03 -19.73 -2.57
C CYS A 60 -1.48 -19.75 -4.05
N ASN A 61 -0.84 -18.97 -4.92
CA ASN A 61 -1.13 -18.77 -6.35
C ASN A 61 -2.50 -18.18 -6.70
N HIS A 62 -3.35 -17.85 -5.72
CA HIS A 62 -4.61 -17.15 -5.97
C HIS A 62 -4.37 -15.68 -6.30
N ILE A 63 -5.12 -15.21 -7.30
CA ILE A 63 -4.99 -13.88 -7.88
C ILE A 63 -6.18 -13.03 -7.42
N PHE A 64 -5.91 -11.80 -7.01
CA PHE A 64 -6.92 -10.83 -6.57
C PHE A 64 -6.54 -9.43 -7.05
N HIS A 65 -7.51 -8.52 -7.08
CA HIS A 65 -7.19 -7.09 -7.18
C HIS A 65 -6.41 -6.63 -5.95
N GLU A 66 -5.38 -5.80 -6.15
CA GLU A 66 -4.51 -5.32 -5.06
C GLU A 66 -5.32 -4.67 -3.93
N PHE A 67 -6.26 -3.78 -4.28
CA PHE A 67 -7.09 -3.09 -3.29
C PHE A 67 -8.01 -4.04 -2.54
N CYS A 68 -8.56 -5.04 -3.22
CA CYS A 68 -9.43 -6.04 -2.60
C CYS A 68 -8.70 -6.86 -1.54
N ILE A 69 -7.54 -7.44 -1.89
CA ILE A 69 -6.78 -8.27 -0.95
C ILE A 69 -6.18 -7.43 0.18
N ARG A 70 -5.82 -6.17 -0.09
CA ARG A 70 -5.33 -5.24 0.92
C ARG A 70 -6.43 -4.81 1.89
N GLY A 71 -7.64 -4.54 1.39
CA GLY A 71 -8.82 -4.28 2.22
C GLY A 71 -9.15 -5.46 3.13
N TRP A 72 -9.08 -6.68 2.59
CA TRP A 72 -9.26 -7.91 3.36
C TRP A 72 -8.27 -8.04 4.52
N CYS A 73 -6.98 -7.81 4.26
CA CYS A 73 -5.94 -7.94 5.28
C CYS A 73 -5.94 -6.83 6.32
N ILE A 74 -6.15 -5.58 5.91
CA ILE A 74 -6.04 -4.41 6.79
C ILE A 74 -7.37 -4.10 7.48
N VAL A 75 -8.46 -3.98 6.72
CA VAL A 75 -9.78 -3.57 7.22
C VAL A 75 -10.50 -4.77 7.84
N GLY A 76 -10.49 -5.92 7.15
CA GLY A 76 -11.08 -7.15 7.64
C GLY A 76 -10.28 -7.83 8.76
N LYS A 77 -9.03 -7.39 8.99
CA LYS A 77 -8.08 -7.99 9.95
C LYS A 77 -7.85 -9.50 9.71
N LYS A 78 -8.00 -9.97 8.46
CA LYS A 78 -7.80 -11.38 8.08
C LYS A 78 -6.46 -11.57 7.39
N GLN A 79 -5.59 -12.38 7.99
CA GLN A 79 -4.25 -12.65 7.44
C GLN A 79 -4.22 -13.96 6.62
N THR A 80 -5.32 -14.28 5.96
CA THR A 80 -5.52 -15.55 5.24
C THR A 80 -6.14 -15.31 3.88
N CYS A 81 -5.83 -16.16 2.90
CA CYS A 81 -6.44 -16.14 1.58
C CYS A 81 -7.96 -16.32 1.72
N PRO A 82 -8.78 -15.47 1.06
CA PRO A 82 -10.24 -15.58 1.07
C PRO A 82 -10.78 -16.91 0.53
N TYR A 83 -10.00 -17.66 -0.25
CA TYR A 83 -10.47 -18.91 -0.86
C TYR A 83 -9.91 -20.15 -0.17
N CYS A 84 -8.58 -20.30 -0.10
CA CYS A 84 -7.93 -21.49 0.45
C CYS A 84 -7.60 -21.39 1.95
N ASN A 85 -7.85 -20.24 2.60
CA ASN A 85 -7.50 -19.98 4.00
C ASN A 85 -6.00 -20.11 4.34
N GLU A 86 -5.12 -20.16 3.34
CA GLU A 86 -3.68 -20.15 3.54
C GLU A 86 -3.19 -18.78 4.04
N LYS A 87 -2.18 -18.75 4.91
CA LYS A 87 -1.69 -17.50 5.51
C LYS A 87 -1.04 -16.61 4.45
N VAL A 88 -1.32 -15.32 4.52
CA VAL A 88 -0.79 -14.30 3.61
C VAL A 88 0.44 -13.63 4.21
N ASP A 89 1.50 -13.47 3.40
CA ASP A 89 2.70 -12.72 3.77
C ASP A 89 2.48 -11.20 3.72
N LEU A 90 1.92 -10.66 4.80
CA LEU A 90 1.65 -9.23 4.98
C LEU A 90 2.86 -8.32 4.73
N LYS A 91 4.07 -8.79 5.02
CA LYS A 91 5.30 -8.00 4.87
C LYS A 91 5.52 -7.55 3.43
N ARG A 92 5.13 -8.36 2.45
CA ARG A 92 5.23 -8.03 1.01
C ARG A 92 4.15 -7.07 0.56
N MET A 93 2.96 -7.15 1.17
CA MET A 93 1.82 -6.28 0.90
C MET A 93 1.92 -4.89 1.56
N MET A 94 2.65 -4.81 2.67
CA MET A 94 2.85 -3.59 3.46
C MET A 94 4.11 -2.81 3.07
N ASN A 95 4.61 -2.91 1.84
CA ASN A 95 5.57 -1.92 1.34
C ASN A 95 4.88 -0.56 1.35
N ASN A 96 5.17 0.21 2.40
CA ASN A 96 4.24 1.16 3.00
C ASN A 96 4.01 2.40 2.11
N PRO A 97 2.77 2.60 1.59
CA PRO A 97 2.47 3.77 0.77
C PRO A 97 2.45 5.09 1.55
N TRP A 98 2.39 5.02 2.90
CA TRP A 98 2.48 6.20 3.78
C TRP A 98 3.90 6.48 4.27
N GLU A 99 4.87 5.57 4.04
CA GLU A 99 6.29 5.82 4.34
C GLU A 99 6.86 6.85 3.37
N ARG A 100 6.52 6.74 2.08
CA ARG A 100 7.08 7.62 1.04
C ARG A 100 6.68 9.08 1.21
N THR A 101 5.43 9.36 1.59
CA THR A 101 4.95 10.74 1.72
C THR A 101 5.63 11.47 2.87
N HIS A 102 5.83 10.82 4.02
CA HIS A 102 6.50 11.43 5.17
C HIS A 102 8.01 11.57 4.97
N VAL A 103 8.65 10.63 4.27
CA VAL A 103 10.09 10.67 3.97
C VAL A 103 10.42 11.78 2.97
N LEU A 104 9.61 11.97 1.91
CA LEU A 104 9.79 13.07 0.96
C LEU A 104 9.65 14.44 1.63
N TYR A 105 8.66 14.59 2.51
CA TYR A 105 8.46 15.83 3.26
C TYR A 105 9.62 16.12 4.23
N GLY A 106 10.14 15.08 4.90
CA GLY A 106 11.32 15.18 5.75
C GLY A 106 12.57 15.63 4.99
N GLN A 107 12.84 15.04 3.82
CA GLN A 107 13.99 15.42 2.97
C GLN A 107 13.86 16.85 2.42
N LEU A 108 12.67 17.27 2.01
CA LEU A 108 12.42 18.63 1.52
C LEU A 108 12.67 19.68 2.61
N LEU A 109 12.19 19.43 3.83
CA LEU A 109 12.40 20.32 4.97
C LEU A 109 13.87 20.45 5.35
N ASP A 110 14.63 19.35 5.27
CA ASP A 110 16.06 19.36 5.57
C ASP A 110 16.84 20.14 4.51
N TRP A 111 16.48 19.99 3.23
CA TRP A 111 17.03 20.78 2.14
C TRP A 111 16.75 22.29 2.30
N LEU A 112 15.52 22.66 2.67
CA LEU A 112 15.15 24.05 2.96
C LEU A 112 15.96 24.63 4.13
N ARG A 113 16.11 23.88 5.24
CA ARG A 113 16.93 24.30 6.38
C ARG A 113 18.39 24.49 5.99
N TYR A 114 18.94 23.57 5.21
CA TYR A 114 20.30 23.66 4.70
C TYR A 114 20.49 24.94 3.86
N LEU A 115 19.60 25.22 2.91
CA LEU A 115 19.67 26.44 2.11
C LEU A 115 19.61 27.72 2.97
N VAL A 116 18.69 27.78 3.93
CA VAL A 116 18.54 28.94 4.82
C VAL A 116 19.78 29.14 5.71
N ALA A 117 20.39 28.07 6.21
CA ALA A 117 21.60 28.15 7.04
C ALA A 117 22.85 28.52 6.22
N TRP A 118 22.94 28.08 4.97
CA TRP A 118 24.10 28.32 4.11
C TRP A 118 24.08 29.70 3.43
N GLN A 119 22.90 30.27 3.15
CA GLN A 119 22.79 31.63 2.61
C GLN A 119 23.59 32.69 3.38
N PRO A 120 23.44 32.86 4.72
CA PRO A 120 24.20 33.86 5.48
C PRO A 120 25.70 33.55 5.54
N ILE A 121 26.09 32.27 5.52
CA ILE A 121 27.51 31.86 5.48
C ILE A 121 28.13 32.26 4.14
N ILE A 122 27.45 31.98 3.03
CA ILE A 122 27.93 32.33 1.68
C ILE A 122 28.01 33.86 1.54
N ILE A 123 26.98 34.60 1.95
CA ILE A 123 26.97 36.07 1.89
C ILE A 123 28.08 36.66 2.77
N GLY A 124 28.29 36.11 3.97
CA GLY A 124 29.34 36.57 4.89
C GLY A 124 30.74 36.31 4.34
N ILE A 125 30.98 35.15 3.74
CA ILE A 125 32.26 34.82 3.09
C ILE A 125 32.49 35.72 1.88
N VAL A 126 31.48 35.92 1.03
CA VAL A 126 31.60 36.79 -0.16
C VAL A 126 31.87 38.24 0.23
N HIS A 127 31.16 38.78 1.23
CA HIS A 127 31.45 40.12 1.77
C HIS A 127 32.86 40.19 2.39
N GLY A 128 33.27 39.18 3.15
CA GLY A 128 34.61 39.13 3.74
C GLY A 128 35.73 39.08 2.70
N ILE A 129 35.52 38.35 1.60
CA ILE A 129 36.45 38.29 0.48
C ILE A 129 36.48 39.63 -0.27
N ASN A 130 35.33 40.23 -0.56
CA ASN A 130 35.27 41.55 -1.20
C ASN A 130 35.94 42.63 -0.34
N PHE A 131 35.73 42.58 0.98
CA PHE A 131 36.37 43.50 1.94
C PHE A 131 37.89 43.30 1.97
N THR A 132 38.38 42.06 2.04
CA THR A 132 39.84 41.79 2.10
C THR A 132 40.55 42.07 0.77
N LEU A 133 39.87 41.89 -0.37
CA LEU A 133 40.39 42.24 -1.69
C LEU A 133 40.24 43.74 -2.02
N GLY A 134 39.61 44.53 -1.14
CA GLY A 134 39.37 45.96 -1.37
C GLY A 134 38.49 46.22 -2.58
N LEU A 135 37.55 45.32 -2.87
CA LEU A 135 36.55 45.48 -3.93
C LEU A 135 35.29 46.16 -3.37
N GLU A 136 35.53 47.22 -2.61
CA GLU A 136 34.61 48.34 -2.34
C GLU A 136 35.32 49.64 -2.66
#